data_AF-A0A956UAZ7-F1
#
_entry.id   AF-A0A956UAZ7-F1
#
_cell.length_a   1.000
_cell.length_b   1.000
_cell.length_c   1.000
_cell.angle_alpha   90.00
_cell.angle_beta   90.00
_cell.angle_gamma   90.00
#
_symmetry.space_group_name_H-M   'P 1'
#
loop_
_entity.id
_entity.type
_entity.pdbx_description
1 polymer ?
#
loop_
_entity_poly.entity_id
_entity_poly.type
_entity_poly.pdbx_seq_one_letter_code
_entity_poly.pdbx_strand_id
1 'polypeptide(L)'
;MKRPPNSIISLLIASLMIQLASTFPAAAYYEDYLPGTLIGKLSMTPQRTIEESFGGKWQREVMPGVTASVTEGQFALKGKDRAGEAWTIEDPEDRGLGGACFAADVDGNGAEDLIFWFATGSCGLPFSVVDIYFFDKKGRAHKEEAVSRFTLSDSKQPGKGGVRDLVLDEDKKSSLLLVQDLTYGKVKGIDHSYWRWSVLKAEDCKLKEVKSAFGRSFPCSVWFTKRPNHKTSKTNGL
;
A
#
# COMPACT_ATOMS: atom_id res chain seq x y z
N MET A 1 -13.93 -64.46 14.12
CA MET A 1 -13.70 -63.02 13.85
C MET A 1 -14.98 -62.41 13.31
N LYS A 2 -15.65 -61.53 14.07
CA LYS A 2 -16.86 -60.82 13.62
C LYS A 2 -16.45 -59.68 12.70
N ARG A 3 -16.96 -59.66 11.46
CA ARG A 3 -16.77 -58.53 10.54
C ARG A 3 -17.38 -57.28 11.17
N PRO A 4 -16.69 -56.13 11.19
CA PRO A 4 -17.27 -54.90 11.68
C PRO A 4 -18.52 -54.57 10.83
N PRO A 5 -19.61 -54.07 11.44
CA PRO A 5 -20.81 -53.71 10.72
C PRO A 5 -20.50 -52.64 9.66
N ASN A 6 -21.09 -52.77 8.48
CA ASN A 6 -20.87 -51.92 7.31
C ASN A 6 -21.00 -50.40 7.61
N SER A 7 -21.71 -50.03 8.69
CA SER A 7 -21.84 -48.65 9.16
C SER A 7 -20.53 -48.03 9.68
N ILE A 8 -19.66 -48.81 10.32
CA ILE A 8 -18.39 -48.29 10.89
C ILE A 8 -17.37 -48.02 9.78
N ILE A 9 -17.32 -48.89 8.77
CA ILE A 9 -16.46 -48.71 7.59
C ILE A 9 -16.91 -47.46 6.81
N SER A 10 -18.23 -47.28 6.65
CA SER A 10 -18.79 -46.12 5.97
C SER A 10 -18.49 -44.80 6.70
N LEU A 11 -18.52 -44.81 8.04
CA LEU A 11 -18.20 -43.64 8.86
C LEU A 11 -16.71 -43.26 8.78
N LEU A 12 -15.82 -44.26 8.78
CA LEU A 12 -14.38 -44.05 8.64
C LEU A 12 -14.02 -43.51 7.26
N ILE A 13 -14.64 -44.01 6.20
CA ILE A 13 -14.45 -43.50 4.83
C ILE A 13 -14.95 -42.06 4.73
N ALA A 14 -16.14 -41.76 5.27
CA ALA A 14 -16.67 -40.40 5.26
C ALA A 14 -15.77 -39.42 6.05
N SER A 15 -15.27 -39.84 7.22
CA SER A 15 -14.37 -39.02 8.04
C SER A 15 -13.02 -38.78 7.35
N LEU A 16 -12.46 -39.81 6.71
CA LEU A 16 -11.22 -39.70 5.92
C LEU A 16 -11.39 -38.77 4.72
N MET A 17 -12.55 -38.83 4.03
CA MET A 17 -12.87 -37.95 2.90
C MET A 17 -13.05 -36.49 3.34
N ILE A 18 -13.65 -36.24 4.52
CA ILE A 18 -13.76 -34.89 5.09
C ILE A 18 -12.39 -34.35 5.48
N GLN A 19 -11.54 -35.17 6.10
CA GLN A 19 -10.18 -34.78 6.46
C GLN A 19 -9.32 -34.48 5.22
N LEU A 20 -9.41 -35.31 4.17
CA LEU A 20 -8.76 -35.07 2.87
C LEU A 20 -9.33 -33.84 2.14
N ALA A 21 -10.60 -33.51 2.32
CA ALA A 21 -11.20 -32.29 1.76
C ALA A 21 -10.79 -31.02 2.52
N SER A 22 -10.56 -31.13 3.84
CA SER A 22 -10.13 -30.01 4.69
C SER A 22 -8.63 -29.69 4.63
N THR A 23 -7.82 -30.58 4.05
CA THR A 23 -6.37 -30.36 3.85
C THR A 23 -6.05 -29.73 2.50
N PHE A 24 -7.03 -29.51 1.62
CA PHE A 24 -6.84 -28.55 0.54
C PHE A 24 -6.79 -27.17 1.19
N PRO A 25 -5.64 -26.48 1.19
CA PRO A 25 -5.64 -25.08 1.56
C PRO A 25 -6.72 -24.41 0.72
N ALA A 26 -7.55 -23.57 1.34
CA ALA A 26 -8.32 -22.60 0.60
C ALA A 26 -7.28 -21.74 -0.13
N ALA A 27 -6.91 -22.16 -1.34
CA ALA A 27 -6.06 -21.43 -2.23
C ALA A 27 -6.92 -20.29 -2.77
N ALA A 28 -7.22 -19.33 -1.89
CA ALA A 28 -7.38 -17.97 -2.31
C ALA A 28 -6.00 -17.60 -2.89
N TYR A 29 -5.85 -17.83 -4.18
CA TYR A 29 -4.67 -17.43 -4.94
C TYR A 29 -4.60 -15.90 -4.85
N TYR A 30 -3.85 -15.40 -3.86
CA TYR A 30 -3.46 -14.00 -3.73
C TYR A 30 -2.36 -13.63 -4.73
N GLU A 31 -1.76 -14.62 -5.38
CA GLU A 31 -0.82 -14.42 -6.48
C GLU A 31 -1.61 -13.93 -7.71
N ASP A 32 -1.22 -12.76 -8.23
CA ASP A 32 -1.75 -12.13 -9.44
C ASP A 32 -3.16 -11.50 -9.41
N TYR A 33 -3.59 -10.99 -8.24
CA TYR A 33 -4.69 -10.02 -8.17
C TYR A 33 -4.26 -8.59 -8.61
N LEU A 34 -2.99 -8.31 -8.36
CA LEU A 34 -2.16 -7.33 -9.07
C LEU A 34 -1.86 -7.88 -10.48
N PRO A 35 -1.42 -7.08 -11.45
CA PRO A 35 -0.34 -7.58 -12.28
C PRO A 35 0.89 -7.74 -11.37
N GLY A 36 0.93 -8.77 -10.51
CA GLY A 36 2.00 -8.98 -9.51
C GLY A 36 3.34 -9.18 -10.20
N THR A 37 3.28 -9.77 -11.39
CA THR A 37 4.34 -9.81 -12.41
C THR A 37 4.86 -8.43 -12.83
N LEU A 38 4.08 -7.35 -12.73
CA LEU A 38 4.51 -5.98 -13.01
C LEU A 38 5.30 -5.43 -11.82
N ILE A 39 4.75 -5.44 -10.59
CA ILE A 39 5.45 -4.93 -9.40
C ILE A 39 6.80 -5.63 -9.19
N GLY A 40 6.88 -6.94 -9.42
CA GLY A 40 8.14 -7.68 -9.31
C GLY A 40 9.23 -7.28 -10.32
N LYS A 41 8.88 -6.55 -11.40
CA LYS A 41 9.81 -6.09 -12.44
C LYS A 41 10.12 -4.59 -12.35
N LEU A 42 9.37 -3.84 -11.55
CA LEU A 42 9.58 -2.42 -11.37
C LEU A 42 10.73 -2.18 -10.40
N SER A 43 11.49 -1.12 -10.65
CA SER A 43 12.54 -0.68 -9.73
C SER A 43 11.89 0.14 -8.63
N MET A 44 12.01 -0.30 -7.38
CA MET A 44 11.56 0.46 -6.22
C MET A 44 12.32 1.78 -6.14
N THR A 45 11.65 2.85 -5.71
CA THR A 45 12.32 4.10 -5.34
C THR A 45 13.28 3.83 -4.18
N PRO A 46 14.57 4.14 -4.31
CA PRO A 46 15.53 3.96 -3.22
C PRO A 46 15.11 4.77 -2.00
N GLN A 47 14.87 4.07 -0.90
CA GLN A 47 14.40 4.65 0.35
C GLN A 47 15.44 4.42 1.45
N ARG A 48 15.72 5.47 2.21
CA ARG A 48 16.54 5.42 3.42
C ARG A 48 15.62 5.24 4.61
N THR A 49 15.80 4.15 5.34
CA THR A 49 15.08 3.90 6.59
C THR A 49 15.48 4.93 7.64
N ILE A 50 14.48 5.58 8.23
CA ILE A 50 14.63 6.45 9.42
C ILE A 50 14.19 5.68 10.66
N GLU A 51 13.03 5.02 10.59
CA GLU A 51 12.45 4.22 11.65
C GLU A 51 11.72 3.01 11.05
N GLU A 52 12.10 1.80 11.44
CA GLU A 52 11.48 0.56 10.91
C GLU A 52 10.11 0.30 11.52
N SER A 53 9.91 0.74 12.77
CA SER A 53 8.67 0.57 13.49
C SER A 53 8.57 1.58 14.64
N PHE A 54 7.44 2.28 14.72
CA PHE A 54 7.05 3.09 15.86
C PHE A 54 5.60 2.76 16.27
N GLY A 55 5.24 3.03 17.52
CA GLY A 55 3.89 2.83 18.05
C GLY A 55 3.15 4.15 18.35
N GLY A 56 2.00 4.07 19.01
CA GLY A 56 1.13 5.21 19.34
C GLY A 56 1.68 6.26 20.33
N LYS A 57 2.92 6.08 20.80
CA LYS A 57 3.70 7.09 21.54
C LYS A 57 5.13 7.08 21.02
N TRP A 58 5.46 8.05 20.20
CA TRP A 58 6.76 8.14 19.52
C TRP A 58 7.10 9.58 19.19
N GLN A 59 8.38 9.94 19.25
CA GLN A 59 8.88 11.24 18.81
C GLN A 59 10.32 11.08 18.34
N ARG A 60 10.63 11.67 17.18
CA ARG A 60 11.98 11.60 16.61
C ARG A 60 12.27 12.78 15.70
N GLU A 61 13.50 13.24 15.71
CA GLU A 61 14.02 14.09 14.64
C GLU A 61 14.28 13.20 13.41
N VAL A 62 13.44 13.35 12.39
CA VAL A 62 13.41 12.49 11.20
C VAL A 62 14.29 13.02 10.07
N MET A 63 14.53 14.33 10.06
CA MET A 63 15.52 15.03 9.25
C MET A 63 16.05 16.23 10.04
N PRO A 64 17.19 16.83 9.66
CA PRO A 64 17.73 17.99 10.37
C PRO A 64 16.70 19.11 10.52
N GLY A 65 16.35 19.44 11.76
CA GLY A 65 15.37 20.48 12.10
C GLY A 65 13.91 20.10 11.87
N VAL A 66 13.61 18.83 11.55
CA VAL A 66 12.25 18.31 11.35
C VAL A 66 11.97 17.19 12.36
N THR A 67 10.99 17.41 13.23
CA THR A 67 10.55 16.47 14.25
C THR A 67 9.19 15.88 13.90
N ALA A 68 9.08 14.56 13.93
CA ALA A 68 7.80 13.86 13.86
C ALA A 68 7.42 13.32 15.25
N SER A 69 6.12 13.28 15.55
CA SER A 69 5.61 12.74 16.81
C SER A 69 4.24 12.11 16.66
N VAL A 70 3.99 11.03 17.39
CA VAL A 70 2.66 10.48 17.67
C VAL A 70 2.42 10.59 19.18
N THR A 71 1.38 11.31 19.59
CA THR A 71 0.98 11.45 20.99
C THR A 71 -0.52 11.19 21.10
N GLU A 72 -0.91 10.18 21.88
CA GLU A 72 -2.33 9.80 22.04
C GLU A 72 -3.01 9.55 20.68
N GLY A 73 -2.29 8.91 19.76
CA GLY A 73 -2.76 8.64 18.41
C GLY A 73 -2.64 9.81 17.42
N GLN A 74 -2.41 11.04 17.89
CA GLN A 74 -2.30 12.21 17.01
C GLN A 74 -0.89 12.32 16.43
N PHE A 75 -0.78 12.28 15.11
CA PHE A 75 0.48 12.50 14.41
C PHE A 75 0.71 13.99 14.11
N ALA A 76 1.94 14.46 14.30
CA ALA A 76 2.36 15.79 13.90
C ALA A 76 3.79 15.78 13.34
N LEU A 77 4.01 16.61 12.32
CA LEU A 77 5.32 16.92 11.75
C LEU A 77 5.61 18.41 11.93
N LYS A 78 6.74 18.74 12.54
CA LYS A 78 7.14 20.11 12.86
C LYS A 78 8.51 20.40 12.29
N GLY A 79 8.72 21.62 11.81
CA GLY A 79 10.03 22.04 11.38
C GLY A 79 10.14 23.54 11.17
N LYS A 80 11.23 23.96 10.52
CA LYS A 80 11.45 25.33 10.07
C LYS A 80 11.76 25.34 8.59
N ASP A 81 11.30 26.36 7.90
CA ASP A 81 11.65 26.59 6.51
C ASP A 81 13.06 27.18 6.39
N ARG A 82 13.53 27.41 5.16
CA ARG A 82 14.87 27.96 4.90
C ARG A 82 15.04 29.41 5.37
N ALA A 83 13.95 30.15 5.60
CA ALA A 83 13.98 31.48 6.20
C ALA A 83 13.97 31.41 7.74
N GLY A 84 13.80 30.22 8.33
CA GLY A 84 13.74 30.00 9.77
C GLY A 84 12.33 30.07 10.34
N GLU A 85 11.31 30.26 9.50
CA GLU A 85 9.91 30.34 9.92
C GLU A 85 9.40 28.94 10.29
N ALA A 86 8.80 28.84 11.48
CA ALA A 86 8.28 27.56 11.98
C ALA A 86 7.02 27.14 11.21
N TRP A 87 6.88 25.83 11.03
CA TRP A 87 5.67 25.22 10.48
C TRP A 87 5.35 23.92 11.22
N THR A 88 4.06 23.57 11.20
CA THR A 88 3.52 22.33 11.77
C THR A 88 2.46 21.80 10.81
N ILE A 89 2.48 20.49 10.58
CA ILE A 89 1.40 19.76 9.93
C ILE A 89 0.90 18.74 10.96
N GLU A 90 -0.41 18.75 11.20
CA GLU A 90 -1.08 17.81 12.08
C GLU A 90 -1.96 16.90 11.24
N ASP A 91 -1.98 15.62 11.57
CA ASP A 91 -2.84 14.65 10.94
C ASP A 91 -4.15 14.54 11.74
N PRO A 92 -5.32 14.78 11.15
CA PRO A 92 -6.59 14.63 11.87
C PRO A 92 -6.96 13.17 12.17
N GLU A 93 -6.36 12.19 11.47
CA GLU A 93 -6.66 10.77 11.63
C GLU A 93 -5.84 10.13 12.75
N ASP A 94 -6.41 9.10 13.40
CA ASP A 94 -5.73 8.36 14.46
C ASP A 94 -4.62 7.45 13.89
N ARG A 95 -3.39 7.71 14.32
CA ARG A 95 -2.17 6.95 14.01
C ARG A 95 -1.65 6.14 15.21
N GLY A 96 -2.51 5.82 16.18
CA GLY A 96 -2.16 5.12 17.42
C GLY A 96 -1.61 3.69 17.24
N LEU A 97 -1.88 3.05 16.09
CA LEU A 97 -1.26 1.78 15.73
C LEU A 97 0.20 1.92 15.30
N GLY A 98 0.64 3.15 15.03
CA GLY A 98 2.00 3.44 14.60
C GLY A 98 2.29 3.01 13.17
N GLY A 99 3.57 2.85 12.85
CA GLY A 99 4.01 2.77 11.47
C GLY A 99 5.51 2.68 11.29
N ALA A 100 5.98 3.02 10.09
CA ALA A 100 7.38 3.11 9.71
C ALA A 100 7.66 4.43 8.98
N CYS A 101 8.91 4.91 9.03
CA CYS A 101 9.33 6.18 8.45
C CYS A 101 10.56 5.99 7.56
N PHE A 102 10.51 6.55 6.36
CA PHE A 102 11.56 6.51 5.35
C PHE A 102 11.78 7.90 4.75
N ALA A 103 12.92 8.08 4.07
CA ALA A 103 13.21 9.26 3.27
C ALA A 103 13.64 8.86 1.84
N ALA A 104 13.22 9.64 0.86
CA ALA A 104 13.64 9.52 -0.54
C ALA A 104 13.35 10.83 -1.29
N ASP A 105 14.05 11.10 -2.40
CA ASP A 105 13.66 12.14 -3.36
C ASP A 105 12.51 11.59 -4.22
N VAL A 106 11.27 11.86 -3.81
CA VAL A 106 10.09 11.19 -4.37
C VAL A 106 9.62 11.89 -5.63
N ASP A 107 9.60 13.23 -5.63
CA ASP A 107 9.19 14.04 -6.79
C ASP A 107 10.34 14.40 -7.75
N GLY A 108 11.58 14.03 -7.41
CA GLY A 108 12.75 14.20 -8.27
C GLY A 108 13.33 15.60 -8.27
N ASN A 109 13.04 16.39 -7.24
CA ASN A 109 13.48 17.78 -7.15
C ASN A 109 14.88 17.93 -6.51
N GLY A 110 15.49 16.83 -6.05
CA GLY A 110 16.82 16.79 -5.43
C GLY A 110 16.83 17.00 -3.92
N ALA A 111 15.67 17.15 -3.27
CA ALA A 111 15.52 17.14 -1.82
C ALA A 111 14.93 15.81 -1.34
N GLU A 112 15.32 15.36 -0.14
CA GLU A 112 14.68 14.21 0.49
C GLU A 112 13.29 14.62 1.01
N ASP A 113 12.28 13.85 0.60
CA ASP A 113 10.94 13.85 1.14
C ASP A 113 10.80 12.78 2.22
N LEU A 114 9.81 12.95 3.11
CA LEU A 114 9.50 11.95 4.14
C LEU A 114 8.32 11.09 3.72
N ILE A 115 8.45 9.78 3.93
CA ILE A 115 7.43 8.78 3.65
C ILE A 115 7.08 8.11 4.98
N PHE A 116 5.83 8.23 5.40
CA PHE A 116 5.30 7.51 6.54
C PHE A 116 4.33 6.44 6.06
N TRP A 117 4.55 5.20 6.49
CA TRP A 117 3.58 4.13 6.33
C TRP A 117 2.90 3.91 7.69
N PHE A 118 1.58 3.95 7.73
CA PHE A 118 0.80 3.71 8.93
C PHE A 118 -0.05 2.45 8.80
N ALA A 119 -0.02 1.63 9.85
CA ALA A 119 -0.93 0.50 9.98
C ALA A 119 -2.36 1.02 10.22
N THR A 120 -3.37 0.35 9.64
CA THR A 120 -4.78 0.63 9.95
C THR A 120 -5.44 -0.56 10.62
N GLY A 121 -6.40 -0.31 11.51
CA GLY A 121 -7.16 -1.33 12.24
C GLY A 121 -8.28 -1.95 11.42
N SER A 122 -8.07 -2.20 10.13
CA SER A 122 -9.15 -2.63 9.23
C SER A 122 -9.61 -4.07 9.48
N CYS A 123 -10.93 -4.28 9.58
CA CYS A 123 -11.56 -5.57 9.80
C CYS A 123 -11.64 -6.39 8.50
N GLY A 124 -10.55 -7.09 8.15
CA GLY A 124 -10.55 -8.17 7.15
C GLY A 124 -9.94 -7.83 5.78
N LEU A 125 -9.55 -6.58 5.52
CA LEU A 125 -8.74 -6.19 4.36
C LEU A 125 -7.54 -5.37 4.84
N PRO A 126 -6.28 -5.78 4.59
CA PRO A 126 -5.10 -5.12 5.17
C PRO A 126 -4.77 -3.83 4.41
N PHE A 127 -5.59 -2.79 4.60
CA PHE A 127 -5.26 -1.46 4.15
C PHE A 127 -4.24 -0.81 5.10
N SER A 128 -3.51 0.13 4.55
CA SER A 128 -2.50 0.95 5.20
C SER A 128 -2.58 2.34 4.58
N VAL A 129 -2.05 3.32 5.30
CA VAL A 129 -1.95 4.68 4.79
C VAL A 129 -0.49 4.97 4.50
N VAL A 130 -0.23 5.62 3.38
CA VAL A 130 1.07 6.21 3.09
C VAL A 130 0.89 7.72 3.01
N ASP A 131 1.55 8.42 3.92
CA ASP A 131 1.69 9.87 3.89
C ASP A 131 3.05 10.22 3.32
N ILE A 132 3.06 11.09 2.31
CA ILE A 132 4.29 11.65 1.74
C ILE A 132 4.31 13.14 2.08
N TYR A 133 5.35 13.57 2.78
CA TYR A 133 5.59 14.97 3.09
C TYR A 133 6.67 15.48 2.15
N PHE A 134 6.22 16.13 1.07
CA PHE A 134 7.10 16.71 0.07
C PHE A 134 7.68 18.03 0.56
N PHE A 135 8.98 18.25 0.37
CA PHE A 135 9.61 19.52 0.75
C PHE A 135 9.82 20.42 -0.47
N ASP A 136 9.18 21.59 -0.44
CA ASP A 136 9.36 22.57 -1.51
C ASP A 136 10.73 23.27 -1.44
N LYS A 137 11.02 24.09 -2.45
CA LYS A 137 12.29 24.87 -2.52
C LYS A 137 12.49 25.84 -1.36
N LYS A 138 11.45 26.17 -0.61
CA LYS A 138 11.54 27.00 0.61
C LYS A 138 11.76 26.16 1.85
N GLY A 139 11.70 24.82 1.76
CA GLY A 139 11.82 23.91 2.90
C GLY A 139 10.51 23.77 3.68
N ARG A 140 9.37 24.07 3.07
CA ARG A 140 8.06 23.81 3.67
C ARG A 140 7.54 22.45 3.20
N ALA A 141 7.03 21.69 4.15
CA ALA A 141 6.40 20.40 3.87
C ALA A 141 4.99 20.58 3.28
N HIS A 142 4.62 19.71 2.35
CA HIS A 142 3.29 19.55 1.78
C HIS A 142 2.87 18.10 1.93
N LYS A 143 1.77 17.83 2.64
CA LYS A 143 1.27 16.47 2.88
C LYS A 143 0.42 16.02 1.69
N GLU A 144 0.72 14.83 1.18
CA GLU A 144 -0.17 14.04 0.33
C GLU A 144 -0.38 12.69 0.98
N GLU A 145 -1.61 12.18 0.89
CA GLU A 145 -2.01 10.93 1.53
C GLU A 145 -2.60 9.99 0.48
N ALA A 146 -2.26 8.70 0.58
CA ALA A 146 -2.92 7.64 -0.14
C ALA A 146 -3.27 6.50 0.82
N VAL A 147 -4.42 5.86 0.58
CA VAL A 147 -4.86 4.68 1.33
C VAL A 147 -4.91 3.49 0.38
N SER A 148 -4.16 2.44 0.69
CA SER A 148 -4.08 1.25 -0.14
C SER A 148 -3.54 0.04 0.62
N ARG A 149 -3.35 -1.07 -0.10
CA ARG A 149 -2.69 -2.28 0.41
C ARG A 149 -1.18 -2.20 0.20
N PHE A 150 -0.56 -1.18 0.79
CA PHE A 150 0.86 -0.97 0.64
C PHE A 150 1.67 -2.04 1.35
N THR A 151 2.68 -2.54 0.66
CA THR A 151 3.59 -3.56 1.15
C THR A 151 4.88 -2.89 1.62
N LEU A 152 5.27 -3.13 2.88
CA LEU A 152 6.63 -2.82 3.31
C LEU A 152 7.59 -3.93 2.84
N SER A 153 8.72 -3.55 2.26
CA SER A 153 9.82 -4.47 1.97
C SER A 153 10.71 -4.66 3.20
N ASP A 154 11.25 -5.87 3.37
CA ASP A 154 12.13 -6.21 4.50
C ASP A 154 13.39 -5.32 4.49
N SER A 155 13.62 -4.62 5.59
CA SER A 155 14.70 -3.64 5.78
C SER A 155 16.07 -4.27 6.01
N LYS A 156 16.16 -5.59 6.18
CA LYS A 156 17.43 -6.31 6.46
C LYS A 156 18.49 -6.18 5.35
N GLN A 157 18.19 -5.56 4.22
CA GLN A 157 19.17 -5.17 3.22
C GLN A 157 19.19 -3.63 3.05
N PRO A 158 20.35 -2.97 3.20
CA PRO A 158 20.47 -1.52 2.98
C PRO A 158 19.93 -1.12 1.60
N GLY A 159 19.07 -0.09 1.57
CA GLY A 159 18.42 0.38 0.34
C GLY A 159 17.32 -0.54 -0.22
N LYS A 160 16.88 -1.54 0.56
CA LYS A 160 15.74 -2.42 0.20
C LYS A 160 14.60 -2.43 1.21
N GLY A 161 14.67 -1.66 2.29
CA GLY A 161 13.52 -1.37 3.16
C GLY A 161 12.75 -0.16 2.66
N GLY A 162 11.42 -0.17 2.81
CA GLY A 162 10.57 0.93 2.38
C GLY A 162 9.19 0.49 1.93
N VAL A 163 8.42 1.44 1.41
CA VAL A 163 7.14 1.18 0.73
C VAL A 163 7.45 0.62 -0.66
N ARG A 164 7.15 -0.66 -0.88
CA ARG A 164 7.45 -1.38 -2.14
C ARG A 164 6.67 -0.86 -3.34
N ASP A 165 5.49 -0.30 -3.08
CA ASP A 165 4.58 0.24 -4.10
C ASP A 165 4.98 1.63 -4.58
N LEU A 166 6.05 2.21 -4.00
CA LEU A 166 6.69 3.41 -4.50
C LEU A 166 7.85 3.01 -5.42
N VAL A 167 7.67 3.25 -6.72
CA VAL A 167 8.57 2.78 -7.78
C VAL A 167 9.09 3.94 -8.60
N LEU A 168 10.27 3.80 -9.20
CA LEU A 168 10.81 4.79 -10.12
C LEU A 168 9.96 4.88 -11.39
N ASP A 169 9.69 6.10 -11.84
CA ASP A 169 9.15 6.38 -13.17
C ASP A 169 10.16 6.00 -14.27
N GLU A 170 9.72 5.93 -15.52
CA GLU A 170 10.56 5.62 -16.69
C GLU A 170 11.73 6.60 -16.83
N ASP A 171 11.54 7.86 -16.42
CA ASP A 171 12.58 8.89 -16.39
C ASP A 171 13.63 8.67 -15.29
N LYS A 172 13.36 7.79 -14.32
CA LYS A 172 14.16 7.51 -13.11
C LYS A 172 14.52 8.76 -12.30
N LYS A 173 13.76 9.84 -12.45
CA LYS A 173 13.91 11.08 -11.69
C LYS A 173 12.81 11.21 -10.66
N SER A 174 11.58 10.86 -11.04
CA SER A 174 10.42 10.91 -10.16
C SER A 174 9.93 9.51 -9.79
N SER A 175 9.06 9.44 -8.78
CA SER A 175 8.43 8.20 -8.35
C SER A 175 6.96 8.12 -8.77
N LEU A 176 6.50 6.90 -8.96
CA LEU A 176 5.10 6.53 -9.12
C LEU A 176 4.66 5.75 -7.88
N LEU A 177 3.51 6.11 -7.31
CA LEU A 177 2.85 5.36 -6.25
C LEU A 177 1.74 4.50 -6.86
N LEU A 178 1.82 3.19 -6.64
CA LEU A 178 0.82 2.24 -7.11
C LEU A 178 -0.29 2.14 -6.06
N VAL A 179 -1.52 2.49 -6.45
CA VAL A 179 -2.67 2.52 -5.54
C VAL A 179 -3.70 1.52 -5.99
N GLN A 180 -4.10 0.68 -5.04
CA GLN A 180 -5.22 -0.23 -5.14
C GLN A 180 -6.34 0.18 -4.17
N ASP A 181 -7.55 0.38 -4.70
CA ASP A 181 -8.73 0.68 -3.91
C ASP A 181 -9.92 -0.21 -4.28
N LEU A 182 -10.79 -0.48 -3.30
CA LEU A 182 -12.04 -1.18 -3.52
C LEU A 182 -13.10 -0.14 -3.90
N THR A 183 -13.57 -0.18 -5.14
CA THR A 183 -14.57 0.74 -5.66
C THR A 183 -15.94 0.04 -5.75
N TYR A 184 -16.99 0.82 -5.56
CA TYR A 184 -18.38 0.40 -5.76
C TYR A 184 -18.98 1.20 -6.92
N GLY A 185 -19.68 0.52 -7.84
CA GLY A 185 -20.34 1.18 -8.96
C GLY A 185 -21.39 0.31 -9.62
N LYS A 186 -22.15 0.91 -10.54
CA LYS A 186 -23.18 0.21 -11.30
C LYS A 186 -22.67 -0.15 -12.69
N VAL A 187 -22.80 -1.40 -13.08
CA VAL A 187 -22.60 -1.84 -14.48
C VAL A 187 -23.90 -2.42 -14.99
N LYS A 188 -24.42 -1.82 -16.07
CA LYS A 188 -25.71 -2.18 -16.65
C LYS A 188 -26.85 -2.21 -15.62
N GLY A 189 -26.81 -1.28 -14.67
CA GLY A 189 -27.81 -1.14 -13.60
C GLY A 189 -27.64 -2.10 -12.41
N ILE A 190 -26.63 -2.97 -12.41
CA ILE A 190 -26.35 -3.89 -11.30
C ILE A 190 -25.23 -3.33 -10.45
N ASP A 191 -25.41 -3.32 -9.13
CA ASP A 191 -24.37 -2.92 -8.19
C ASP A 191 -23.24 -3.96 -8.16
N HIS A 192 -22.02 -3.47 -8.31
CA HIS A 192 -20.81 -4.27 -8.27
C HIS A 192 -19.75 -3.59 -7.42
N SER A 193 -19.02 -4.39 -6.66
CA SER A 193 -17.71 -4.03 -6.17
C SER A 193 -16.65 -4.54 -7.15
N TYR A 194 -15.61 -3.75 -7.35
CA TYR A 194 -14.46 -4.12 -8.16
C TYR A 194 -13.23 -3.44 -7.59
N TRP A 195 -12.07 -4.01 -7.86
CA TRP A 195 -10.84 -3.33 -7.50
C TRP A 195 -10.45 -2.39 -8.62
N ARG A 196 -10.11 -1.17 -8.24
CA ARG A 196 -9.51 -0.18 -9.10
C ARG A 196 -8.01 -0.09 -8.78
N TRP A 197 -7.26 0.08 -9.85
CA TRP A 197 -5.83 0.32 -9.84
C TRP A 197 -5.58 1.68 -10.44
N SER A 198 -4.93 2.55 -9.67
CA SER A 198 -4.47 3.86 -10.07
C SER A 198 -2.95 3.93 -9.94
N VAL A 199 -2.35 4.81 -10.73
CA VAL A 199 -0.93 5.17 -10.62
C VAL A 199 -0.88 6.66 -10.37
N LEU A 200 -0.23 7.06 -9.28
CA LEU A 200 -0.05 8.46 -8.94
C LEU A 200 1.40 8.84 -9.18
N LYS A 201 1.67 9.82 -10.04
CA LYS A 201 3.00 10.38 -10.22
C LYS A 201 3.26 11.44 -9.17
N ALA A 202 4.43 11.36 -8.53
CA ALA A 202 4.94 12.41 -7.67
C ALA A 202 5.59 13.50 -8.53
N GLU A 203 5.04 14.71 -8.49
CA GLU A 203 5.60 15.88 -9.16
C GLU A 203 5.15 17.17 -8.48
N ASP A 204 6.05 18.13 -8.35
CA ASP A 204 5.79 19.45 -7.76
C ASP A 204 5.08 19.37 -6.39
N CYS A 205 5.63 18.55 -5.48
CA CYS A 205 5.08 18.32 -4.16
C CYS A 205 3.63 17.76 -4.15
N LYS A 206 3.22 17.06 -5.20
CA LYS A 206 1.87 16.49 -5.36
C LYS A 206 1.89 15.06 -5.88
N LEU A 207 0.87 14.29 -5.49
CA LEU A 207 0.53 13.02 -6.12
C LEU A 207 -0.57 13.25 -7.16
N LYS A 208 -0.29 13.00 -8.44
CA LYS A 208 -1.24 13.20 -9.55
C LYS A 208 -1.54 11.90 -10.27
N GLU A 209 -2.82 11.55 -10.40
CA GLU A 209 -3.22 10.35 -11.14
C GLU A 209 -2.81 10.45 -12.62
N VAL A 210 -2.10 9.44 -13.12
CA VAL A 210 -1.70 9.36 -14.53
C VAL A 210 -2.66 8.49 -15.33
N LYS A 211 -2.89 8.88 -16.58
CA LYS A 211 -3.76 8.15 -17.51
C LYS A 211 -3.10 6.90 -18.10
N SER A 212 -1.77 6.80 -18.01
CA SER A 212 -1.02 5.66 -18.51
C SER A 212 0.36 5.55 -17.88
N ALA A 213 0.81 4.33 -17.64
CA ALA A 213 2.16 3.99 -17.20
C ALA A 213 2.47 2.54 -17.62
N PHE A 214 3.75 2.18 -17.77
CA PHE A 214 4.18 0.80 -18.04
C PHE A 214 3.51 0.16 -19.27
N GLY A 215 3.24 0.97 -20.31
CA GLY A 215 2.53 0.52 -21.52
C GLY A 215 1.05 0.18 -21.32
N ARG A 216 0.40 0.66 -20.25
CA ARG A 216 -1.01 0.42 -19.94
C ARG A 216 -1.74 1.71 -19.60
N SER A 217 -3.06 1.73 -19.80
CA SER A 217 -3.94 2.82 -19.38
C SER A 217 -4.42 2.63 -17.95
N PHE A 218 -4.53 3.73 -17.22
CA PHE A 218 -5.01 3.82 -15.84
C PHE A 218 -6.09 4.91 -15.72
N PRO A 219 -6.99 4.84 -14.72
CA PRO A 219 -7.16 3.69 -13.83
C PRO A 219 -7.67 2.46 -14.57
N CYS A 220 -7.35 1.26 -14.07
CA CYS A 220 -7.87 0.01 -14.61
C CYS A 220 -8.58 -0.81 -13.54
N SER A 221 -9.53 -1.65 -13.96
CA SER A 221 -10.40 -2.38 -13.04
C SER A 221 -10.27 -3.89 -13.20
N VAL A 222 -10.34 -4.59 -12.07
CA VAL A 222 -10.42 -6.04 -11.99
C VAL A 222 -11.72 -6.41 -11.29
N TRP A 223 -12.57 -7.18 -11.99
CA TRP A 223 -13.87 -7.61 -11.52
C TRP A 223 -13.78 -8.93 -10.78
N PHE A 224 -14.48 -9.02 -9.65
CA PHE A 224 -14.73 -10.32 -9.02
C PHE A 224 -15.63 -11.14 -9.95
N THR A 225 -15.17 -12.32 -10.37
CA THR A 225 -16.06 -13.33 -10.97
C THR A 225 -16.19 -14.51 -10.02
N LYS A 226 -17.20 -15.36 -10.23
CA LYS A 226 -17.42 -16.61 -9.47
C LYS A 226 -16.21 -17.57 -9.51
N ARG A 227 -15.25 -17.32 -10.38
CA ARG A 227 -13.91 -17.94 -10.44
C ARG A 227 -12.85 -16.83 -10.41
N PRO A 228 -11.64 -17.07 -9.90
CA PRO A 228 -10.53 -16.15 -10.10
C PRO A 228 -10.33 -15.85 -11.60
N ASN A 229 -10.14 -14.59 -11.98
CA ASN A 229 -9.80 -14.22 -13.36
C ASN A 229 -8.81 -13.03 -13.35
N HIS A 230 -7.93 -12.99 -14.36
CA HIS A 230 -6.88 -11.98 -14.51
C HIS A 230 -7.17 -10.99 -15.64
N LYS A 231 -8.45 -10.84 -16.03
CA LYS A 231 -8.83 -10.03 -17.18
C LYS A 231 -9.06 -8.58 -16.73
N THR A 232 -8.13 -7.70 -17.10
CA THR A 232 -8.35 -6.25 -17.01
C THR A 232 -9.51 -5.87 -17.93
N SER A 233 -10.58 -5.27 -17.41
CA SER A 233 -11.60 -4.69 -18.26
C SER A 233 -11.13 -3.32 -18.73
N LYS A 234 -11.24 -3.04 -20.04
CA LYS A 234 -11.14 -1.66 -20.52
C LYS A 234 -12.33 -0.88 -19.95
N THR A 235 -12.07 0.32 -19.45
CA THR A 235 -13.08 1.29 -19.00
C THR A 235 -14.05 1.71 -20.12
N ASN A 236 -13.75 1.35 -21.37
CA ASN A 236 -14.59 1.58 -22.54
C ASN A 236 -15.75 0.59 -22.57
N GLY A 237 -16.73 0.85 -21.71
CA GLY A 237 -17.97 0.09 -21.57
C GLY A 237 -18.78 0.44 -20.33
N LEU A 238 -18.49 1.59 -19.69
CA LEU A 238 -19.47 2.36 -18.92
C LEU A 238 -20.55 2.89 -19.87
#